data_AF-A0A6P0NLL0-F1
#
_entry.id   AF-A0A6P0NLL0-F1
#
_cell.length_a   1.000
_cell.length_b   1.000
_cell.length_c   1.000
_cell.angle_alpha   90.00
_cell.angle_beta   90.00
_cell.angle_gamma   90.00
#
_symmetry.space_group_name_H-M   'P 1'
#
loop_
_entity.id
_entity.type
_entity.pdbx_description
1 polymer ?
#
loop_
_entity_poly.entity_id
_entity_poly.type
_entity_poly.pdbx_seq_one_letter_code
_entity_poly.pdbx_strand_id
1 'polypeptide(L)'
;MWPKCINNLSPIKGNFREEMPKLLKVAFNEKGIFNEYEMFIPIRIVNILGCCSTGMYLDCPNIPDHHFSGAEIEEDNPDYDTGRYYWFDFDIVGMDGLLLPLRMVFNEGDADCNDGFWGVVFERNTEEIIANIISSGDCETTIEAISKQHINMYESQEILIPTIFDSDEGHGLLDDIIPAHSTKLEKIIRLTIQFFYEWKLYNQSI
;
A
#
# COMPACT_ATOMS: atom_id res chain seq x y z
N MET A 1 -7.02 13.47 11.98
CA MET A 1 -8.41 12.99 12.14
C MET A 1 -8.66 11.96 11.07
N TRP A 2 -8.94 10.73 11.49
CA TRP A 2 -9.24 9.64 10.56
C TRP A 2 -10.50 9.91 9.72
N PRO A 3 -10.53 9.42 8.47
CA PRO A 3 -11.77 9.23 7.73
C PRO A 3 -12.81 8.45 8.55
N LYS A 4 -14.09 8.83 8.44
CA LYS A 4 -15.17 8.28 9.27
C LYS A 4 -15.33 6.77 9.09
N CYS A 5 -15.03 6.27 7.90
CA CYS A 5 -15.15 4.86 7.53
C CYS A 5 -14.42 3.91 8.49
N ILE A 6 -13.31 4.37 9.08
CA ILE A 6 -12.48 3.56 9.95
C ILE A 6 -13.24 3.00 11.16
N ASN A 7 -14.25 3.75 11.64
CA ASN A 7 -15.02 3.39 12.83
C ASN A 7 -15.99 2.23 12.61
N ASN A 8 -16.29 1.90 11.35
CA ASN A 8 -17.25 0.88 10.97
C ASN A 8 -16.59 -0.32 10.27
N LEU A 9 -15.26 -0.38 10.26
CA LEU A 9 -14.53 -1.48 9.64
C LEU A 9 -14.68 -2.76 10.46
N SER A 10 -14.82 -3.87 9.75
CA SER A 10 -14.79 -5.21 10.33
C SER A 10 -13.42 -5.85 10.04
N PRO A 11 -12.61 -6.13 11.08
CA PRO A 11 -11.28 -6.73 10.90
C PRO A 11 -11.35 -8.04 10.13
N ILE A 12 -10.51 -8.15 9.10
CA ILE A 12 -10.39 -9.37 8.31
C ILE A 12 -9.41 -10.28 9.04
N LYS A 13 -9.88 -11.47 9.41
CA LYS A 13 -9.02 -12.49 10.00
C LYS A 13 -8.21 -13.16 8.89
N GLY A 14 -6.90 -13.19 9.08
CA GLY A 14 -5.97 -13.93 8.23
C GLY A 14 -4.64 -14.08 8.95
N ASN A 15 -3.91 -15.13 8.62
CA ASN A 15 -2.53 -15.25 9.07
C ASN A 15 -1.64 -14.49 8.08
N PHE A 16 -0.77 -13.62 8.60
CA PHE A 16 0.32 -13.08 7.80
C PHE A 16 1.38 -14.18 7.61
N ARG A 17 1.93 -14.30 6.41
CA ARG A 17 3.01 -15.26 6.18
C ARG A 17 4.22 -14.86 7.02
N GLU A 18 4.76 -15.82 7.77
CA GLU A 18 6.10 -15.67 8.37
C GLU A 18 7.18 -15.76 7.29
N GLU A 19 6.90 -16.47 6.19
CA GLU A 19 7.82 -16.64 5.08
C GLU A 19 7.87 -15.42 4.17
N MET A 20 9.09 -15.05 3.77
CA MET A 20 9.34 -14.00 2.79
C MET A 20 8.67 -14.31 1.44
N PRO A 21 7.95 -13.35 0.82
CA PRO A 21 7.36 -13.53 -0.51
C PRO A 21 8.41 -13.95 -1.54
N LYS A 22 8.04 -14.90 -2.42
CA LYS A 22 8.92 -15.44 -3.48
C LYS A 22 9.54 -14.32 -4.32
N LEU A 23 8.74 -13.31 -4.66
CA LEU A 23 9.17 -12.14 -5.42
C LEU A 23 10.36 -11.41 -4.76
N LEU A 24 10.33 -11.21 -3.44
CA LEU A 24 11.46 -10.59 -2.74
C LEU A 24 12.70 -11.48 -2.73
N LYS A 25 12.52 -12.80 -2.55
CA LYS A 25 13.65 -13.75 -2.59
C LYS A 25 14.37 -13.66 -3.93
N VAL A 26 13.62 -13.60 -5.03
CA VAL A 26 14.18 -13.42 -6.39
C VAL A 26 14.94 -12.09 -6.47
N ALA A 27 14.32 -10.99 -6.06
CA ALA A 27 14.94 -9.67 -6.14
C ALA A 27 16.23 -9.54 -5.28
N PHE A 28 16.29 -10.20 -4.12
CA PHE A 28 17.53 -10.28 -3.32
C PHE A 28 18.61 -11.15 -3.99
N ASN A 29 18.22 -12.31 -4.54
CA ASN A 29 19.14 -13.21 -5.23
C ASN A 29 19.78 -12.55 -6.46
N GLU A 30 19.03 -11.76 -7.22
CA GLU A 30 19.55 -10.99 -8.36
C GLU A 30 20.58 -9.93 -7.95
N LYS A 31 20.49 -9.44 -6.71
CA LYS A 31 21.50 -8.55 -6.11
C LYS A 31 22.68 -9.31 -5.49
N GLY A 32 22.73 -10.63 -5.65
CA GLY A 32 23.80 -11.49 -5.12
C GLY A 32 23.66 -11.82 -3.63
N ILE A 33 22.50 -11.54 -3.03
CA ILE A 33 22.21 -11.87 -1.63
C ILE A 33 21.44 -13.18 -1.61
N PHE A 34 22.13 -14.28 -1.33
CA PHE A 34 21.54 -15.63 -1.33
C PHE A 34 21.22 -16.16 0.07
N ASN A 35 21.83 -15.56 1.09
CA ASN A 35 21.65 -15.95 2.48
C ASN A 35 20.41 -15.25 3.06
N GLU A 36 19.37 -16.01 3.39
CA GLU A 36 18.13 -15.45 3.95
C GLU A 36 18.35 -14.67 5.26
N TYR A 37 19.41 -14.98 6.02
CA TYR A 37 19.77 -14.24 7.24
C TYR A 37 20.36 -12.84 6.95
N GLU A 38 20.79 -12.59 5.73
CA GLU A 38 21.32 -11.28 5.28
C GLU A 38 20.23 -10.42 4.61
N MET A 39 19.07 -11.00 4.31
CA MET A 39 17.95 -10.30 3.71
C MET A 39 17.14 -9.58 4.79
N PHE A 40 17.16 -8.25 4.77
CA PHE A 40 16.37 -7.43 5.68
C PHE A 40 15.13 -6.86 4.99
N ILE A 41 13.95 -7.18 5.52
CA ILE A 41 12.68 -6.59 5.07
C ILE A 41 12.21 -5.60 6.13
N PRO A 42 12.16 -4.31 5.82
CA PRO A 42 11.82 -3.27 6.79
C PRO A 42 10.32 -3.18 7.06
N ILE A 43 9.51 -4.19 6.72
CA ILE A 43 8.05 -4.12 6.74
C ILE A 43 7.50 -5.28 7.56
N ARG A 44 6.62 -4.95 8.52
CA ARG A 44 5.81 -5.93 9.25
C ARG A 44 4.35 -5.56 9.11
N ILE A 45 3.56 -6.36 8.39
CA ILE A 45 2.11 -6.20 8.40
C ILE A 45 1.57 -6.63 9.76
N VAL A 46 0.71 -5.80 10.37
CA VAL A 46 0.23 -5.99 11.74
C VAL A 46 -1.23 -6.46 11.76
N ASN A 47 -2.14 -5.74 11.09
CA ASN A 47 -3.57 -6.05 11.07
C ASN A 47 -4.21 -5.61 9.77
N ILE A 48 -5.17 -6.39 9.23
CA ILE A 48 -6.10 -5.90 8.20
C ILE A 48 -7.38 -5.47 8.91
N LEU A 49 -7.62 -4.16 8.92
CA LEU A 49 -8.72 -3.55 9.69
C LEU A 49 -10.08 -3.75 9.02
N GLY A 50 -10.09 -3.96 7.70
CA GLY A 50 -11.30 -4.20 6.93
C GLY A 50 -11.25 -3.47 5.60
N CYS A 51 -12.43 -3.38 4.98
CA CYS A 51 -12.61 -2.61 3.75
C CYS A 51 -13.86 -1.75 3.81
N CYS A 52 -13.90 -0.70 3.00
CA CYS A 52 -15.05 0.14 2.75
C CYS A 52 -15.15 0.49 1.26
N SER A 53 -16.29 1.01 0.79
CA SER A 53 -16.48 1.43 -0.60
C SER A 53 -16.56 2.94 -0.73
N THR A 54 -16.21 3.48 -1.91
CA THR A 54 -16.34 4.92 -2.24
C THR A 54 -17.77 5.41 -1.98
N GLY A 55 -18.78 4.67 -2.45
CA GLY A 55 -20.20 5.03 -2.28
C GLY A 55 -20.67 5.20 -0.83
N MET A 56 -20.07 4.45 0.10
CA MET A 56 -20.42 4.55 1.53
C MET A 56 -19.66 5.66 2.24
N TYR A 57 -18.49 6.05 1.73
CA TYR A 57 -17.57 6.98 2.40
C TYR A 57 -16.81 7.85 1.40
N LEU A 58 -17.43 8.96 1.01
CA LEU A 58 -16.84 9.99 0.15
C LEU A 58 -15.69 10.77 0.82
N ASP A 59 -15.44 10.55 2.11
CA ASP A 59 -14.29 11.10 2.83
C ASP A 59 -13.05 10.19 2.75
N CYS A 60 -13.08 9.15 1.91
CA CYS A 60 -11.89 8.41 1.55
C CYS A 60 -10.85 9.34 0.89
N PRO A 61 -9.56 9.21 1.24
CA PRO A 61 -8.53 10.14 0.82
C PRO A 61 -8.15 9.94 -0.65
N ASN A 62 -7.81 11.05 -1.31
CA ASN A 62 -7.25 11.10 -2.67
C ASN A 62 -8.12 10.46 -3.77
N ILE A 63 -9.44 10.44 -3.59
CA ILE A 63 -10.40 10.06 -4.65
C ILE A 63 -10.19 10.97 -5.88
N PRO A 64 -9.99 10.44 -7.10
CA PRO A 64 -9.95 11.24 -8.32
C PRO A 64 -11.28 11.98 -8.58
N ASP A 65 -11.20 13.20 -9.11
CA ASP A 65 -12.36 14.11 -9.21
C ASP A 65 -13.57 13.51 -9.95
N HIS A 66 -13.34 12.71 -11.00
CA HIS A 66 -14.40 12.11 -11.81
C HIS A 66 -15.20 11.02 -11.07
N HIS A 67 -14.68 10.47 -9.97
CA HIS A 67 -15.40 9.49 -9.13
C HIS A 67 -16.45 10.14 -8.23
N PHE A 68 -16.31 11.43 -7.89
CA PHE A 68 -17.32 12.12 -7.09
C PHE A 68 -18.63 12.34 -7.86
N SER A 69 -18.55 12.55 -9.18
CA SER A 69 -19.73 12.75 -10.02
C SER A 69 -20.53 11.48 -10.29
N GLY A 70 -19.91 10.30 -10.16
CA GLY A 70 -20.58 9.00 -10.30
C GLY A 70 -21.22 8.49 -9.01
N ALA A 71 -20.69 8.88 -7.85
CA ALA A 71 -21.08 8.31 -6.57
C ALA A 71 -22.51 8.67 -6.10
N GLU A 72 -23.10 9.76 -6.58
CA GLU A 72 -24.49 10.14 -6.28
C GLU A 72 -25.54 9.31 -7.06
N ILE A 73 -25.13 8.57 -8.10
CA ILE A 73 -26.01 7.79 -8.99
C ILE A 73 -26.15 6.33 -8.49
N GLU A 74 -25.40 5.93 -7.46
CA GLU A 74 -25.18 4.55 -7.02
C GLU A 74 -26.36 3.87 -6.30
N GLU A 75 -27.39 4.60 -5.86
CA GLU A 75 -28.58 3.95 -5.24
C GLU A 75 -29.31 3.00 -6.20
N ASP A 76 -29.13 3.16 -7.52
CA ASP A 76 -29.84 2.38 -8.55
C ASP A 76 -29.00 1.27 -9.24
N ASN A 77 -27.69 1.14 -8.95
CA ASN A 77 -26.86 0.09 -9.55
C ASN A 77 -25.81 -0.50 -8.59
N PRO A 78 -26.15 -1.56 -7.82
CA PRO A 78 -25.25 -2.15 -6.81
C PRO A 78 -24.02 -2.85 -7.38
N ASP A 79 -23.91 -3.01 -8.71
CA ASP A 79 -22.78 -3.64 -9.38
C ASP A 79 -21.70 -2.63 -9.82
N TYR A 80 -21.92 -1.31 -9.67
CA TYR A 80 -20.91 -0.29 -9.95
C TYR A 80 -20.10 0.01 -8.69
N ASP A 81 -19.01 -0.72 -8.47
CA ASP A 81 -18.09 -0.54 -7.34
C ASP A 81 -17.02 0.50 -7.70
N THR A 82 -17.31 1.78 -7.47
CA THR A 82 -16.43 2.96 -7.68
C THR A 82 -15.16 2.94 -6.80
N GLY A 83 -14.86 1.81 -6.17
CA GLY A 83 -13.60 1.54 -5.49
C GLY A 83 -13.81 0.92 -4.11
N ARG A 84 -13.23 -0.27 -3.94
CA ARG A 84 -13.08 -0.94 -2.63
C ARG A 84 -11.75 -0.54 -2.00
N TYR A 85 -11.79 0.12 -0.85
CA TYR A 85 -10.62 0.51 -0.07
C TYR A 85 -10.29 -0.54 0.96
N TYR A 86 -9.01 -0.87 1.08
CA TYR A 86 -8.47 -1.70 2.14
C TYR A 86 -7.75 -0.86 3.17
N TRP A 87 -8.02 -1.16 4.42
CA TRP A 87 -7.40 -0.53 5.57
C TRP A 87 -6.53 -1.55 6.30
N PHE A 88 -5.27 -1.20 6.54
CA PHE A 88 -4.38 -2.08 7.28
C PHE A 88 -3.29 -1.30 8.04
N ASP A 89 -2.86 -1.92 9.13
CA ASP A 89 -1.76 -1.49 9.95
C ASP A 89 -0.50 -2.23 9.53
N PHE A 90 0.61 -1.51 9.44
CA PHE A 90 1.94 -2.07 9.24
C PHE A 90 2.97 -1.25 10.02
N ASP A 91 4.11 -1.85 10.31
CA ASP A 91 5.23 -1.16 10.90
C ASP A 91 6.39 -1.14 9.91
N ILE A 92 7.09 0.00 9.87
CA ILE A 92 8.42 0.04 9.27
C ILE A 92 9.45 -0.21 10.37
N VAL A 93 10.25 -1.25 10.21
CA VAL A 93 11.29 -1.66 11.14
C VAL A 93 12.63 -1.13 10.63
N GLY A 94 13.30 -0.30 11.43
CA GLY A 94 14.65 0.17 11.16
C GLY A 94 15.71 -0.84 11.57
N MET A 95 16.91 -0.72 11.00
CA MET A 95 18.06 -1.58 11.33
C MET A 95 18.53 -1.43 12.79
N ASP A 96 18.27 -0.27 13.40
CA ASP A 96 18.51 0.03 14.81
C ASP A 96 17.40 -0.46 15.75
N GLY A 97 16.38 -1.13 15.19
CA GLY A 97 15.21 -1.60 15.93
C GLY A 97 14.16 -0.52 16.18
N LEU A 98 14.31 0.70 15.65
CA LEU A 98 13.25 1.70 15.69
C LEU A 98 12.03 1.21 14.91
N LEU A 99 10.85 1.45 15.47
CA LEU A 99 9.58 1.08 14.86
C LEU A 99 8.80 2.34 14.54
N LEU A 100 8.39 2.48 13.27
CA LEU A 100 7.42 3.48 12.85
C LEU A 100 6.07 2.80 12.59
N PRO A 101 5.10 2.97 13.50
CA PRO A 101 3.79 2.37 13.33
C PRO A 101 2.94 3.17 12.35
N LEU A 102 2.56 2.53 11.25
CA LEU A 102 1.84 3.14 10.14
C LEU A 102 0.50 2.46 9.85
N ARG A 103 -0.39 3.23 9.26
CA ARG A 103 -1.67 2.77 8.75
C ARG A 103 -1.83 3.24 7.33
N MET A 104 -2.23 2.35 6.45
CA MET A 104 -2.49 2.67 5.07
C MET A 104 -3.94 2.38 4.73
N VAL A 105 -4.49 3.26 3.90
CA VAL A 105 -5.72 2.99 3.15
C VAL A 105 -5.42 3.22 1.69
N PHE A 106 -5.84 2.31 0.83
CA PHE A 106 -5.83 2.51 -0.62
C PHE A 106 -6.90 1.63 -1.29
N ASN A 107 -7.34 2.00 -2.49
CA ASN A 107 -8.34 1.24 -3.25
C ASN A 107 -7.73 0.20 -4.20
N GLU A 108 -8.55 -0.59 -4.89
CA GLU A 108 -8.07 -1.57 -5.88
C GLU A 108 -7.76 -0.98 -7.27
N GLY A 109 -7.82 0.33 -7.44
CA GLY A 109 -7.83 0.98 -8.75
C GLY A 109 -9.19 0.87 -9.44
N ASP A 110 -9.29 1.48 -10.61
CA ASP A 110 -10.48 1.37 -11.47
C ASP A 110 -10.04 1.27 -12.93
N ALA A 111 -10.03 0.03 -13.44
CA ALA A 111 -9.62 -0.24 -14.81
C ALA A 111 -10.61 0.33 -15.86
N ASP A 112 -11.90 0.47 -15.52
CA ASP A 112 -12.89 1.04 -16.43
C ASP A 112 -12.69 2.56 -16.58
N CYS A 113 -12.15 3.21 -15.55
CA CYS A 113 -11.78 4.62 -15.56
C CYS A 113 -10.30 4.87 -15.90
N ASN A 114 -9.50 3.83 -16.19
CA ASN A 114 -8.04 3.88 -16.35
C ASN A 114 -7.28 4.50 -15.16
N ASP A 115 -7.81 4.32 -13.95
CA ASP A 115 -7.17 4.78 -12.73
C ASP A 115 -6.33 3.69 -12.08
N GLY A 116 -5.13 4.08 -11.66
CA GLY A 116 -4.34 3.28 -10.72
C GLY A 116 -4.93 3.33 -9.30
N PHE A 117 -4.15 2.91 -8.33
CA PHE A 117 -4.53 3.00 -6.92
C PHE A 117 -4.45 4.44 -6.42
N TRP A 118 -5.31 4.76 -5.46
CA TRP A 118 -5.22 5.99 -4.68
C TRP A 118 -5.54 5.71 -3.21
N GLY A 119 -5.06 6.59 -2.35
CA GLY A 119 -5.11 6.40 -0.92
C GLY A 119 -4.07 7.23 -0.17
N VAL A 120 -3.75 6.84 1.05
CA VAL A 120 -2.84 7.60 1.91
C VAL A 120 -2.23 6.72 3.00
N VAL A 121 -1.07 7.15 3.50
CA VAL A 121 -0.37 6.54 4.64
C VAL A 121 -0.32 7.52 5.80
N PHE A 122 -0.70 7.05 6.98
CA PHE A 122 -0.72 7.79 8.22
C PHE A 122 0.26 7.21 9.24
N GLU A 123 0.81 8.06 10.10
CA GLU A 123 1.41 7.63 11.35
C GLU A 123 0.33 7.29 12.37
N ARG A 124 0.35 6.08 12.96
CA ARG A 124 -0.76 5.57 13.77
C ARG A 124 -0.98 6.33 15.07
N ASN A 125 0.07 6.87 15.69
CA ASN A 125 -0.06 7.50 17.01
C ASN A 125 -0.52 8.95 16.93
N THR A 126 -0.19 9.64 15.84
CA THR A 126 -0.49 11.07 15.65
C THR A 126 -1.60 11.33 14.64
N GLU A 127 -1.97 10.32 13.85
CA GLU A 127 -2.89 10.42 12.71
C GLU A 127 -2.40 11.40 11.61
N GLU A 128 -1.10 11.75 11.63
CA GLU A 128 -0.52 12.61 10.63
C GLU A 128 -0.34 11.86 9.32
N ILE A 129 -0.70 12.50 8.21
CA ILE A 129 -0.43 11.98 6.88
C ILE A 129 1.07 12.07 6.62
N ILE A 130 1.69 10.94 6.27
CA ILE A 130 3.11 10.88 5.96
C ILE A 130 3.40 10.67 4.48
N ALA A 131 2.45 10.12 3.72
CA ALA A 131 2.56 9.93 2.28
C ALA A 131 1.19 9.87 1.60
N ASN A 132 1.11 10.36 0.37
CA ASN A 132 -0.05 10.23 -0.51
C ASN A 132 0.18 9.09 -1.51
N ILE A 133 -0.92 8.43 -1.88
CA ILE A 133 -1.01 7.47 -2.98
C ILE A 133 -2.02 8.06 -3.95
N ILE A 134 -1.60 8.34 -5.19
CA ILE A 134 -2.35 9.16 -6.14
C ILE A 134 -2.46 8.40 -7.46
N SER A 135 -3.66 8.23 -8.01
CA SER A 135 -3.84 7.75 -9.38
C SER A 135 -3.27 8.79 -10.35
N SER A 136 -2.31 8.41 -11.17
CA SER A 136 -1.68 9.28 -12.16
C SER A 136 -2.16 9.05 -13.60
N GLY A 137 -3.18 8.20 -13.79
CA GLY A 137 -3.78 7.86 -15.08
C GLY A 137 -3.09 6.67 -15.76
N ASP A 138 -3.72 6.11 -16.79
CA ASP A 138 -3.26 4.90 -17.51
C ASP A 138 -2.94 3.72 -16.58
N CYS A 139 -3.77 3.54 -15.54
CA CYS A 139 -3.58 2.55 -14.47
C CYS A 139 -2.35 2.79 -13.57
N GLU A 140 -1.63 3.90 -13.74
CA GLU A 140 -0.45 4.24 -12.94
C GLU A 140 -0.83 4.86 -11.59
N THR A 141 0.05 4.65 -10.61
CA THR A 141 -0.04 5.14 -9.25
C THR A 141 1.25 5.85 -8.87
N THR A 142 1.15 7.05 -8.34
CA THR A 142 2.28 7.78 -7.76
C THR A 142 2.24 7.73 -6.23
N ILE A 143 3.37 7.39 -5.59
CA ILE A 143 3.55 7.50 -4.14
C ILE A 143 4.42 8.72 -3.85
N GLU A 144 3.90 9.66 -3.07
CA GLU A 144 4.60 10.87 -2.65
C GLU A 144 4.73 10.88 -1.12
N ALA A 145 5.96 10.74 -0.60
CA ALA A 145 6.20 10.96 0.83
C ALA A 145 6.25 12.46 1.13
N ILE A 146 5.44 12.92 2.09
CA ILE A 146 5.32 14.35 2.43
C ILE A 146 5.91 14.71 3.79
N SER A 147 6.13 13.71 4.67
CA SER A 147 6.70 13.96 5.99
C SER A 147 8.23 14.02 5.97
N LYS A 148 8.77 15.24 5.93
CA LYS A 148 10.24 15.47 5.94
C LYS A 148 10.96 14.79 7.10
N GLN A 149 10.34 14.75 8.27
CA GLN A 149 10.89 14.08 9.45
C GLN A 149 11.11 12.59 9.17
N HIS A 150 10.07 11.89 8.69
CA HIS A 150 10.13 10.46 8.42
C HIS A 150 11.02 10.13 7.21
N ILE A 151 11.01 10.97 6.17
CA ILE A 151 11.91 10.83 5.01
C ILE A 151 13.37 10.83 5.49
N ASN A 152 13.77 11.85 6.24
CA ASN A 152 15.15 11.99 6.72
C ASN A 152 15.58 10.82 7.61
N MET A 153 14.66 10.32 8.45
CA MET A 153 14.91 9.19 9.34
C MET A 153 15.29 7.91 8.57
N TYR A 154 14.65 7.63 7.44
CA TYR A 154 14.93 6.43 6.65
C TYR A 154 16.05 6.60 5.63
N GLU A 155 16.23 7.81 5.07
CA GLU A 155 17.34 8.07 4.17
C GLU A 155 18.71 7.79 4.82
N SER A 156 18.85 8.03 6.12
CA SER A 156 20.07 7.72 6.86
C SER A 156 20.31 6.23 7.12
N GLN A 157 19.33 5.35 6.91
CA GLN A 157 19.48 3.92 7.23
C GLN A 157 20.03 3.12 6.06
N GLU A 158 20.92 2.17 6.32
CA GLU A 158 21.42 1.22 5.32
C GLU A 158 20.43 0.06 5.08
N ILE A 159 19.21 0.40 4.68
CA ILE A 159 18.20 -0.57 4.27
C ILE A 159 18.38 -0.87 2.78
N LEU A 160 18.59 -2.15 2.46
CA LEU A 160 18.62 -2.61 1.09
C LEU A 160 17.19 -2.90 0.63
N ILE A 161 16.65 -2.01 -0.19
CA ILE A 161 15.29 -2.12 -0.72
C ILE A 161 15.41 -2.69 -2.14
N PRO A 162 14.88 -3.89 -2.42
CA PRO A 162 14.82 -4.38 -3.78
C PRO A 162 13.95 -3.43 -4.61
N THR A 163 14.44 -3.01 -5.79
CA THR A 163 13.75 -2.04 -6.66
C THR A 163 13.39 -2.60 -8.04
N ILE A 164 13.94 -3.76 -8.38
CA ILE A 164 13.68 -4.47 -9.64
C ILE A 164 12.95 -5.74 -9.25
N PHE A 165 11.80 -5.95 -9.89
CA PHE A 165 10.93 -7.09 -9.67
C PHE A 165 10.61 -7.66 -11.06
N ASP A 166 11.62 -8.11 -11.79
CA ASP A 166 11.39 -8.79 -13.05
C ASP A 166 10.70 -10.13 -12.73
N SER A 167 9.40 -10.21 -13.03
CA SER A 167 8.70 -11.48 -13.03
C SER A 167 8.35 -11.83 -14.46
N ASP A 168 8.98 -12.89 -15.00
CA ASP A 168 8.54 -13.56 -16.23
C ASP A 168 7.07 -14.08 -16.12
N GLU A 169 6.50 -14.06 -14.91
CA GLU A 169 5.14 -14.50 -14.58
C GLU A 169 4.08 -13.37 -14.56
N GLY A 170 4.43 -12.13 -14.95
CA GLY A 170 3.44 -11.10 -15.27
C GLY A 170 2.65 -10.53 -14.08
N HIS A 171 3.24 -10.48 -12.89
CA HIS A 171 2.64 -9.81 -11.73
C HIS A 171 3.01 -8.32 -11.68
N GLY A 172 2.53 -7.56 -12.68
CA GLY A 172 2.92 -6.18 -13.03
C GLY A 172 2.48 -5.05 -12.08
N LEU A 173 1.95 -5.35 -10.88
CA LEU A 173 1.41 -4.32 -9.99
C LEU A 173 2.47 -3.34 -9.48
N LEU A 174 3.74 -3.75 -9.44
CA LEU A 174 4.84 -2.87 -9.02
C LEU A 174 5.24 -1.89 -10.10
N ASP A 175 5.20 -2.27 -11.37
CA ASP A 175 5.65 -1.43 -12.48
C ASP A 175 4.73 -0.20 -12.64
N ASP A 176 3.46 -0.38 -12.30
CA ASP A 176 2.44 0.68 -12.31
C ASP A 176 2.51 1.58 -11.05
N ILE A 177 3.35 1.27 -10.05
CA ILE A 177 3.53 2.08 -8.84
C ILE A 177 4.88 2.80 -8.86
N ILE A 178 4.84 4.12 -9.02
CA ILE A 178 5.99 4.99 -9.24
C ILE A 178 6.25 5.87 -8.00
N PRO A 179 7.43 5.79 -7.35
CA PRO A 179 7.85 6.76 -6.34
C PRO A 179 8.06 8.16 -6.94
N ALA A 180 7.40 9.18 -6.38
CA ALA A 180 7.49 10.56 -6.87
C ALA A 180 8.91 11.14 -6.82
N HIS A 181 9.65 10.83 -5.74
CA HIS A 181 11.00 11.35 -5.49
C HIS A 181 12.05 10.25 -5.32
N SER A 182 11.65 8.98 -5.49
CA SER A 182 12.52 7.82 -5.30
C SER A 182 13.15 7.73 -3.91
N THR A 183 12.50 8.31 -2.90
CA THR A 183 12.95 8.19 -1.50
C THR A 183 12.83 6.75 -1.02
N LYS A 184 13.63 6.38 -0.01
CA LYS A 184 13.54 5.07 0.64
C LYS A 184 12.15 4.84 1.23
N LEU A 185 11.54 5.87 1.85
CA LEU A 185 10.20 5.76 2.42
C LEU A 185 9.15 5.42 1.36
N GLU A 186 9.15 6.10 0.20
CA GLU A 186 8.24 5.79 -0.91
C GLU A 186 8.44 4.37 -1.43
N LYS A 187 9.69 3.92 -1.56
CA LYS A 187 10.00 2.55 -2.00
C LYS A 187 9.54 1.50 -0.99
N ILE A 188 9.63 1.78 0.32
CA ILE A 188 9.09 0.90 1.38
C ILE A 188 7.56 0.86 1.31
N ILE A 189 6.90 1.99 1.07
CA ILE A 189 5.43 2.05 0.91
C ILE A 189 5.00 1.24 -0.32
N ARG A 190 5.68 1.41 -1.47
CA ARG A 190 5.47 0.60 -2.68
C ARG A 190 5.56 -0.90 -2.39
N LEU A 191 6.62 -1.32 -1.69
CA LEU A 191 6.79 -2.70 -1.26
C LEU A 191 5.67 -3.18 -0.34
N THR A 192 5.19 -2.33 0.55
CA THR A 192 4.12 -2.65 1.50
C THR A 192 2.81 -2.95 0.76
N ILE A 193 2.49 -2.17 -0.28
CA ILE A 193 1.32 -2.40 -1.14
C ILE A 193 1.44 -3.78 -1.82
N GLN A 194 2.60 -4.11 -2.39
CA GLN A 194 2.83 -5.43 -2.99
C GLN A 194 2.62 -6.56 -1.96
N PHE A 195 3.15 -6.40 -0.74
CA PHE A 195 2.97 -7.39 0.33
C PHE A 195 1.50 -7.63 0.67
N PHE A 196 0.72 -6.55 0.69
CA PHE A 196 -0.71 -6.64 0.89
C PHE A 196 -1.38 -7.45 -0.24
N TYR A 197 -1.04 -7.22 -1.51
CA TYR A 197 -1.62 -7.97 -2.63
C TYR A 197 -1.24 -9.45 -2.62
N GLU A 198 0.01 -9.78 -2.32
CA GLU A 198 0.46 -11.17 -2.13
C GLU A 198 -0.32 -11.87 -1.00
N TRP A 199 -0.52 -11.16 0.12
CA TRP A 199 -1.36 -11.66 1.21
C TRP A 199 -2.81 -11.86 0.76
N LYS A 200 -3.37 -10.90 0.04
CA LYS A 200 -4.76 -10.93 -0.44
C LYS A 200 -4.97 -12.12 -1.38
N LEU A 201 -4.13 -12.30 -2.40
CA LEU A 201 -4.20 -13.42 -3.35
C LEU A 201 -4.15 -14.79 -2.64
N TYR A 202 -3.29 -14.91 -1.62
CA TYR A 202 -3.18 -16.14 -0.85
C TYR A 202 -4.43 -16.44 0.01
N ASN A 203 -4.98 -15.42 0.66
CA ASN A 203 -6.11 -15.59 1.57
C ASN A 203 -7.48 -15.58 0.87
N GLN A 204 -7.55 -15.12 -0.39
CA GLN A 204 -8.73 -15.23 -1.26
C GLN A 204 -8.91 -16.62 -1.89
N SER A 205 -8.01 -17.56 -1.60
CA SER A 205 -8.17 -18.98 -1.95
C SER A 205 -9.04 -19.77 -0.95
N ILE A 206 -9.87 -19.09 -0.15
CA ILE A 206 -10.82 -19.68 0.82
C ILE A 206 -12.25 -19.31 0.43
#